data_AF-A0A644UDC5-F1
#
_entry.id   AF-A0A644UDC5-F1
#
_cell.length_a   1.000
_cell.length_b   1.000
_cell.length_c   1.000
_cell.angle_alpha   90.00
_cell.angle_beta   90.00
_cell.angle_gamma   90.00
#
_symmetry.space_group_name_H-M   'P 1'
#
loop_
_entity.id
_entity.type
_entity.pdbx_description
1 polymer ?
#
loop_
_entity_poly.entity_id
_entity_poly.type
_entity_poly.pdbx_seq_one_letter_code
_entity_poly.pdbx_strand_id
1 'polypeptide(L)'
;MKIEVQNLGAIKEANIDLNKKINIFCGYNNTGKTYLAYVIYYLLSQFVFPSRILKKEEIDSIFKNEEIEIDIDPNDISKYKEETIEKVKKSLDSIFGISSEDSERVFLDFNIKINSTKHEECNYYEEAITESFKVSNLLFSLNKENSSNKIRIIPDKSNDYKLSDANKYIDLLLSAKILQILSFSPVYNDAAFFPVERNSIYTFNKELSLSRNALIDQMQKLSKNDDINPFELLEQGSKRYPNAVKDCLNIANDLENVSKTKGDYFEIASEIEKNLLEGVVSLSKDGNVRFQPNKCLKKNGLLPIHMTASIVKTLSSLVFYLKHLAKKGELIIIDEPEMNLHPNSQIILTHILAKLVNSDLRLLISTHSDYILREFNNLIMANCINNKNSKLETHPEYKDILLDKKDFGVYYFSNIKSKKVIVKTLEVSEEGFDIESIDTTISKQNEIAEELYYILKYGDE
;
A
#
# COMPACT_ATOMS: atom_id res chain seq x y z
N MET A 1 -11.64 -0.64 -10.45
CA MET A 1 -11.97 -1.77 -9.55
C MET A 1 -12.74 -1.30 -8.32
N LYS A 2 -13.94 -1.86 -8.10
CA LYS A 2 -14.71 -1.68 -6.87
C LYS A 2 -14.73 -2.97 -6.06
N ILE A 3 -14.44 -2.87 -4.77
CA ILE A 3 -14.43 -3.98 -3.82
C ILE A 3 -15.61 -3.83 -2.88
N GLU A 4 -16.42 -4.88 -2.77
CA GLU A 4 -17.50 -4.99 -1.80
C GLU A 4 -17.12 -6.01 -0.73
N VAL A 5 -17.19 -5.61 0.53
CA VAL A 5 -16.89 -6.45 1.68
C VAL A 5 -18.09 -6.51 2.59
N GLN A 6 -18.43 -7.70 3.06
CA GLN A 6 -19.51 -7.96 4.01
C GLN A 6 -19.01 -8.77 5.19
N ASN A 7 -19.48 -8.42 6.39
CA ASN A 7 -19.19 -9.09 7.67
C ASN A 7 -17.68 -9.30 7.95
N LEU A 8 -16.85 -8.30 7.71
CA LEU A 8 -15.44 -8.30 8.11
C LEU A 8 -15.29 -7.82 9.55
N GLY A 9 -15.40 -8.73 10.52
CA GLY A 9 -15.36 -8.41 11.93
C GLY A 9 -16.50 -7.45 12.33
N ALA A 10 -16.16 -6.23 12.76
CA ALA A 10 -17.16 -5.21 13.09
C ALA A 10 -17.85 -4.62 11.84
N ILE A 11 -17.22 -4.70 10.66
CA ILE A 11 -17.76 -4.12 9.42
C ILE A 11 -18.87 -5.01 8.89
N LYS A 12 -20.09 -4.48 8.85
CA LYS A 12 -21.23 -5.13 8.21
C LYS A 12 -21.11 -5.10 6.69
N GLU A 13 -20.78 -3.92 6.16
CA GLU A 13 -20.74 -3.66 4.72
C GLU A 13 -19.79 -2.49 4.42
N ALA A 14 -18.98 -2.64 3.38
CA ALA A 14 -18.12 -1.60 2.84
C ALA A 14 -17.98 -1.73 1.32
N ASN A 15 -18.09 -0.62 0.60
CA ASN A 15 -17.93 -0.55 -0.85
C ASN A 15 -16.82 0.46 -1.17
N ILE A 16 -15.66 -0.02 -1.64
CA ILE A 16 -14.44 0.76 -1.85
C ILE A 16 -14.14 0.82 -3.35
N ASP A 17 -13.82 2.00 -3.87
CA ASP A 17 -13.49 2.23 -5.28
C ASP A 17 -11.99 2.53 -5.43
N LEU A 18 -11.21 1.47 -5.68
CA LEU A 18 -9.77 1.60 -5.83
C LEU A 18 -9.36 2.22 -7.18
N ASN A 19 -10.29 2.61 -8.07
CA ASN A 19 -9.97 3.47 -9.22
C ASN A 19 -9.51 4.86 -8.78
N LYS A 20 -9.88 5.29 -7.58
CA LYS A 20 -9.41 6.53 -6.97
C LYS A 20 -7.92 6.41 -6.67
N LYS A 21 -7.15 7.48 -6.96
CA LYS A 21 -5.73 7.53 -6.64
C LYS A 21 -5.49 7.73 -5.14
N ILE A 22 -6.41 8.38 -4.44
CA ILE A 22 -6.33 8.62 -2.99
C ILE A 22 -7.59 8.05 -2.34
N ASN A 23 -7.42 7.01 -1.53
CA ASN A 23 -8.49 6.38 -0.76
C ASN A 23 -8.28 6.73 0.72
N ILE A 24 -9.22 7.42 1.34
CA ILE A 24 -9.12 7.86 2.73
C ILE A 24 -10.12 7.09 3.58
N PHE A 25 -9.64 6.34 4.57
CA PHE A 25 -10.45 5.69 5.60
C PHE A 25 -10.43 6.58 6.84
N CYS A 26 -11.56 7.19 7.17
CA CYS A 26 -11.73 8.08 8.32
C CYS A 26 -12.88 7.60 9.21
N GLY A 27 -13.05 8.18 10.40
CA GLY A 27 -14.15 7.85 11.32
C GLY A 27 -13.66 7.51 12.71
N TYR A 28 -14.38 6.66 13.44
CA TYR A 28 -14.03 6.34 14.83
C TYR A 28 -12.98 5.24 14.95
N ASN A 29 -12.30 5.17 16.10
CA ASN A 29 -11.43 4.05 16.47
C ASN A 29 -12.26 2.77 16.63
N ASN A 30 -11.60 1.61 16.49
CA ASN A 30 -12.22 0.29 16.67
C ASN A 30 -13.39 -0.01 15.71
N THR A 31 -13.34 0.54 14.50
CA THR A 31 -14.38 0.37 13.47
C THR A 31 -13.98 -0.56 12.32
N GLY A 32 -12.76 -1.13 12.36
CA GLY A 32 -12.27 -2.08 11.36
C GLY A 32 -11.48 -1.48 10.18
N LYS A 33 -11.06 -0.20 10.25
CA LYS A 33 -10.24 0.44 9.19
C LYS A 33 -8.99 -0.37 8.83
N THR A 34 -8.18 -0.72 9.82
CA THR A 34 -7.01 -1.58 9.65
C THR A 34 -7.38 -2.97 9.12
N TYR A 35 -8.54 -3.51 9.50
CA TYR A 35 -8.97 -4.83 9.03
C TYR A 35 -9.23 -4.80 7.52
N LEU A 36 -9.96 -3.80 7.05
CA LEU A 36 -10.23 -3.63 5.63
C LEU A 36 -8.96 -3.33 4.84
N ALA A 37 -8.06 -2.51 5.41
CA ALA A 37 -6.77 -2.21 4.80
C ALA A 37 -5.88 -3.47 4.65
N TYR A 38 -5.86 -4.37 5.64
CA TYR A 38 -5.16 -5.66 5.55
C TYR A 38 -5.75 -6.59 4.49
N VAL A 39 -7.09 -6.65 4.39
CA VAL A 39 -7.75 -7.46 3.35
C VAL A 39 -7.45 -6.92 1.96
N ILE A 40 -7.52 -5.61 1.76
CA ILE A 40 -7.18 -4.97 0.47
C ILE A 40 -5.69 -5.20 0.14
N TYR A 41 -4.80 -5.04 1.11
CA TYR A 41 -3.39 -5.36 0.94
C TYR A 41 -3.18 -6.79 0.46
N TYR A 42 -3.74 -7.77 1.18
CA TYR A 42 -3.61 -9.19 0.85
C TYR A 42 -4.28 -9.53 -0.49
N LEU A 43 -5.38 -8.89 -0.85
CA LEU A 43 -5.99 -9.09 -2.17
C LEU A 43 -5.01 -8.74 -3.31
N LEU A 44 -4.18 -7.71 -3.11
CA LEU A 44 -3.32 -7.14 -4.15
C LEU A 44 -1.88 -7.66 -4.13
N SER A 45 -1.38 -8.13 -3.00
CA SER A 45 0.04 -8.52 -2.82
C SER A 45 0.31 -10.01 -2.96
N GLN A 46 -0.72 -10.84 -3.10
CA GLN A 46 -0.57 -12.30 -3.01
C GLN A 46 -0.30 -12.95 -4.35
N PHE A 47 0.54 -13.98 -4.32
CA PHE A 47 0.75 -14.86 -5.45
C PHE A 47 -0.40 -15.87 -5.56
N VAL A 48 -1.01 -15.94 -6.73
CA VAL A 48 -2.03 -16.94 -7.09
C VAL A 48 -1.52 -17.71 -8.30
N PHE A 49 -1.66 -19.04 -8.26
CA PHE A 49 -1.27 -19.87 -9.38
C PHE A 49 -2.17 -19.53 -10.58
N PRO A 50 -1.59 -19.21 -11.75
CA PRO A 50 -2.37 -18.79 -12.90
C PRO A 50 -3.08 -19.99 -13.54
N SER A 51 -4.34 -19.80 -13.95
CA SER A 51 -5.10 -20.81 -14.69
C SER A 51 -4.46 -21.17 -16.03
N ARG A 52 -3.81 -20.18 -16.65
CA ARG A 52 -3.05 -20.30 -17.90
C ARG A 52 -1.57 -20.09 -17.63
N ILE A 53 -0.75 -21.05 -18.04
CA ILE A 53 0.71 -20.95 -18.01
C ILE A 53 1.19 -20.80 -19.46
N LEU A 54 2.10 -19.85 -19.69
CA LEU A 54 2.77 -19.67 -20.96
C LEU A 54 3.52 -20.94 -21.35
N LYS A 55 3.34 -21.36 -22.60
CA LYS A 55 4.01 -22.51 -23.18
C LYS A 55 5.50 -22.23 -23.33
N LYS A 56 6.29 -23.28 -23.32
CA LYS A 56 7.75 -23.18 -23.52
C LYS A 56 8.13 -22.48 -24.82
N GLU A 57 7.37 -22.70 -25.89
CA GLU A 57 7.56 -22.02 -27.18
C GLU A 57 7.33 -20.50 -27.09
N GLU A 58 6.34 -20.06 -26.31
CA GLU A 58 6.04 -18.65 -26.06
C GLU A 58 7.20 -18.01 -25.29
N ILE A 59 7.69 -18.69 -24.25
CA ILE A 59 8.84 -18.25 -23.45
C ILE A 59 10.13 -18.20 -24.28
N ASP A 60 10.41 -19.25 -25.06
CA ASP A 60 11.58 -19.31 -25.93
C ASP A 60 11.56 -18.17 -26.97
N SER A 61 10.38 -17.78 -27.44
CA SER A 61 10.20 -16.68 -28.41
C SER A 61 10.50 -15.32 -27.76
N ILE A 62 9.97 -15.06 -26.55
CA ILE A 62 10.25 -13.86 -25.77
C ILE A 62 11.76 -13.65 -25.63
N PHE A 63 12.51 -14.68 -25.23
CA PHE A 63 13.94 -14.56 -25.00
C PHE A 63 14.81 -14.59 -26.28
N LYS A 64 14.27 -15.00 -27.43
CA LYS A 64 15.00 -15.01 -28.71
C LYS A 64 15.07 -13.66 -29.42
N ASN A 65 14.45 -12.61 -28.85
CA ASN A 65 14.44 -11.19 -29.26
C ASN A 65 13.17 -10.69 -29.98
N GLU A 66 12.14 -11.52 -30.11
CA GLU A 66 10.89 -11.15 -30.74
C GLU A 66 9.86 -10.85 -29.65
N GLU A 67 9.29 -9.64 -29.71
CA GLU A 67 8.05 -9.36 -29.01
C GLU A 67 7.07 -10.52 -29.25
N ILE A 68 6.34 -10.92 -28.22
CA ILE A 68 5.31 -11.93 -28.38
C ILE A 68 3.95 -11.29 -28.30
N GLU A 69 3.08 -11.63 -29.25
CA GLU A 69 1.67 -11.33 -29.17
C GLU A 69 0.93 -12.58 -28.67
N ILE A 70 0.25 -12.46 -27.53
CA ILE A 70 -0.49 -13.55 -26.89
C ILE A 70 -1.97 -13.16 -26.85
N ASP A 71 -2.84 -14.07 -27.26
CA ASP A 71 -4.28 -13.92 -27.10
C ASP A 71 -4.73 -14.47 -25.74
N ILE A 72 -5.27 -13.59 -24.88
CA ILE A 72 -5.71 -13.93 -23.53
C ILE A 72 -7.23 -14.12 -23.53
N ASP A 73 -7.69 -15.29 -23.07
CA ASP A 73 -9.11 -15.55 -22.89
C ASP A 73 -9.62 -14.73 -21.68
N PRO A 74 -10.66 -13.89 -21.84
CA PRO A 74 -11.29 -13.21 -20.71
C PRO A 74 -11.69 -14.14 -19.55
N ASN A 75 -11.98 -15.41 -19.82
CA ASN A 75 -12.27 -16.41 -18.79
C ASN A 75 -11.08 -16.68 -17.87
N ASP A 76 -9.84 -16.62 -18.36
CA ASP A 76 -8.64 -16.78 -17.53
C ASP A 76 -8.51 -15.63 -16.53
N ILE A 77 -8.87 -14.42 -16.93
CA ILE A 77 -8.86 -13.23 -16.07
C ILE A 77 -9.94 -13.35 -14.99
N SER A 78 -11.16 -13.70 -15.37
CA SER A 78 -12.26 -13.92 -14.42
C SER A 78 -11.92 -15.02 -13.41
N LYS A 79 -11.37 -16.14 -13.89
CA LYS A 79 -10.93 -17.25 -13.04
C LYS A 79 -9.81 -16.82 -12.08
N TYR A 80 -8.83 -16.05 -12.54
CA TYR A 80 -7.76 -15.53 -11.68
C TYR A 80 -8.31 -14.63 -10.56
N LYS A 81 -9.29 -13.75 -10.86
CA LYS A 81 -9.98 -12.94 -9.85
C LYS A 81 -10.71 -13.81 -8.82
N GLU A 82 -11.47 -14.80 -9.27
CA GLU A 82 -12.19 -15.73 -8.40
C GLU A 82 -11.24 -16.52 -7.49
N GLU A 83 -10.17 -17.08 -8.04
CA GLU A 83 -9.15 -17.81 -7.28
C GLU A 83 -8.44 -16.91 -6.25
N THR A 84 -8.19 -15.66 -6.60
CA THR A 84 -7.63 -14.67 -5.67
C THR A 84 -8.60 -14.37 -4.51
N ILE A 85 -9.89 -14.15 -4.81
CA ILE A 85 -10.93 -13.94 -3.81
C ILE A 85 -11.07 -15.15 -2.88
N GLU A 86 -11.08 -16.36 -3.43
CA GLU A 86 -11.17 -17.59 -2.65
C GLU A 86 -9.93 -17.79 -1.76
N LYS A 87 -8.73 -17.40 -2.24
CA LYS A 87 -7.52 -17.40 -1.42
C LYS A 87 -7.63 -16.41 -0.26
N VAL A 88 -8.16 -15.20 -0.48
CA VAL A 88 -8.41 -14.22 0.61
C VAL A 88 -9.31 -14.83 1.69
N LYS A 89 -10.43 -15.46 1.31
CA LYS A 89 -11.38 -16.06 2.26
C LYS A 89 -10.73 -17.19 3.08
N LYS A 90 -9.90 -18.02 2.45
CA LYS A 90 -9.23 -19.16 3.11
C LYS A 90 -8.05 -18.74 4.01
N SER A 91 -7.49 -17.55 3.80
CA SER A 91 -6.27 -17.11 4.49
C SER A 91 -6.50 -16.02 5.55
N LEU A 92 -7.73 -15.83 6.03
CA LEU A 92 -8.05 -14.81 7.04
C LEU A 92 -7.23 -14.94 8.32
N ASP A 93 -6.95 -16.17 8.75
CA ASP A 93 -6.09 -16.45 9.90
C ASP A 93 -4.67 -15.90 9.72
N SER A 94 -4.10 -16.09 8.53
CA SER A 94 -2.79 -15.56 8.14
C SER A 94 -2.81 -14.04 7.93
N ILE A 95 -3.86 -13.51 7.30
CA ILE A 95 -4.06 -12.06 7.09
C ILE A 95 -4.00 -11.34 8.44
N PHE A 96 -4.66 -11.89 9.46
CA PHE A 96 -4.77 -11.27 10.79
C PHE A 96 -3.77 -11.77 11.83
N GLY A 97 -2.97 -12.80 11.52
CA GLY A 97 -2.01 -13.37 12.46
C GLY A 97 -2.67 -14.02 13.68
N ILE A 98 -3.76 -14.76 13.46
CA ILE A 98 -4.55 -15.43 14.50
C ILE A 98 -4.64 -16.93 14.26
N SER A 99 -5.18 -17.67 15.24
CA SER A 99 -5.45 -19.10 15.07
C SER A 99 -6.57 -19.32 14.04
N SER A 100 -6.56 -20.48 13.38
CA SER A 100 -7.61 -20.84 12.41
C SER A 100 -8.99 -20.93 13.09
N GLU A 101 -9.03 -21.42 14.33
CA GLU A 101 -10.24 -21.49 15.17
C GLU A 101 -10.81 -20.09 15.48
N ASP A 102 -9.95 -19.13 15.85
CA ASP A 102 -10.37 -17.75 16.07
C ASP A 102 -10.86 -17.10 14.78
N SER A 103 -10.19 -17.38 13.66
CA SER A 103 -10.57 -16.87 12.35
C SER A 103 -11.97 -17.34 11.94
N GLU A 104 -12.25 -18.64 12.03
CA GLU A 104 -13.58 -19.19 11.72
C GLU A 104 -14.67 -18.60 12.61
N ARG A 105 -14.37 -18.35 13.89
CA ARG A 105 -15.31 -17.74 14.84
C ARG A 105 -15.57 -16.26 14.52
N VAL A 106 -14.53 -15.48 14.20
CA VAL A 106 -14.63 -14.03 14.00
C VAL A 106 -15.17 -13.68 12.61
N PHE A 107 -14.92 -14.51 11.60
CA PHE A 107 -15.21 -14.22 10.20
C PHE A 107 -16.17 -15.22 9.53
N LEU A 108 -17.03 -15.88 10.32
CA LEU A 108 -17.96 -16.92 9.86
C LEU A 108 -18.75 -16.55 8.58
N ASP A 109 -19.27 -15.31 8.52
CA ASP A 109 -20.10 -14.82 7.42
C ASP A 109 -19.35 -13.85 6.49
N PHE A 110 -18.01 -13.85 6.55
CA PHE A 110 -17.20 -12.94 5.74
C PHE A 110 -17.38 -13.23 4.26
N ASN A 111 -17.59 -12.16 3.49
CA ASN A 111 -17.65 -12.24 2.05
C ASN A 111 -16.96 -11.03 1.43
N ILE A 112 -16.31 -11.28 0.31
CA ILE A 112 -15.67 -10.25 -0.51
C ILE A 112 -16.01 -10.51 -1.97
N LYS A 113 -16.34 -9.44 -2.68
CA LYS A 113 -16.61 -9.43 -4.12
C LYS A 113 -15.84 -8.29 -4.76
N ILE A 114 -15.44 -8.52 -6.00
CA ILE A 114 -14.95 -7.46 -6.86
C ILE A 114 -16.07 -7.20 -7.85
N ASN A 115 -16.80 -6.11 -7.66
CA ASN A 115 -17.85 -5.72 -8.59
C ASN A 115 -17.20 -5.01 -9.77
N SER A 116 -17.03 -5.80 -10.82
CA SER A 116 -17.25 -5.35 -12.18
C SER A 116 -18.75 -5.45 -12.42
N THR A 117 -19.47 -4.33 -12.57
CA THR A 117 -20.87 -4.33 -13.04
C THR A 117 -21.01 -5.22 -14.29
N LYS A 118 -22.23 -5.66 -14.64
CA LYS A 118 -22.46 -6.58 -15.78
C LYS A 118 -21.97 -6.08 -17.15
N HIS A 119 -21.56 -4.81 -17.27
CA HIS A 119 -20.85 -4.25 -18.42
C HIS A 119 -19.31 -4.12 -18.20
N GLU A 120 -18.83 -4.20 -16.96
CA GLU A 120 -17.43 -4.09 -16.53
C GLU A 120 -16.70 -5.44 -16.36
N GLU A 121 -17.34 -6.60 -16.62
CA GLU A 121 -16.57 -7.86 -16.88
C GLU A 121 -15.55 -7.64 -18.02
N CYS A 122 -15.75 -6.58 -18.81
CA CYS A 122 -14.94 -6.09 -19.92
C CYS A 122 -14.05 -4.87 -19.63
N ASN A 123 -13.79 -4.44 -18.39
CA ASN A 123 -12.84 -3.31 -18.18
C ASN A 123 -11.45 -3.62 -18.73
N TYR A 124 -11.01 -4.88 -18.61
CA TYR A 124 -9.79 -5.32 -19.28
C TYR A 124 -9.93 -5.14 -20.80
N TYR A 125 -11.03 -5.58 -21.41
CA TYR A 125 -11.22 -5.49 -22.85
C TYR A 125 -11.17 -4.04 -23.34
N GLU A 126 -11.88 -3.12 -22.69
CA GLU A 126 -12.05 -1.73 -23.16
C GLU A 126 -10.84 -0.81 -22.89
N GLU A 127 -10.02 -1.12 -21.89
CA GLU A 127 -8.88 -0.27 -21.49
C GLU A 127 -7.58 -0.68 -22.18
N ALA A 128 -6.81 0.32 -22.61
CA ALA A 128 -5.42 0.14 -23.01
C ALA A 128 -4.57 0.04 -21.74
N ILE A 129 -3.66 -0.93 -21.73
CA ILE A 129 -2.75 -1.16 -20.60
C ILE A 129 -1.34 -1.11 -21.18
N THR A 130 -0.52 -0.20 -20.67
CA THR A 130 0.89 -0.11 -21.03
C THR A 130 1.70 -0.04 -19.76
N GLU A 131 2.36 -1.14 -19.40
CA GLU A 131 2.97 -1.31 -18.09
C GLU A 131 4.33 -1.96 -18.16
N SER A 132 5.26 -1.45 -17.37
CA SER A 132 6.56 -2.05 -17.15
C SER A 132 6.57 -2.78 -15.81
N PHE A 133 6.95 -4.05 -15.81
CA PHE A 133 6.99 -4.87 -14.61
C PHE A 133 8.23 -5.75 -14.57
N LYS A 134 8.58 -6.20 -13.37
CA LYS A 134 9.75 -7.04 -13.12
C LYS A 134 9.32 -8.43 -12.70
N VAL A 135 9.92 -9.46 -13.30
CA VAL A 135 9.77 -10.85 -12.86
C VAL A 135 11.17 -11.41 -12.60
N SER A 136 11.40 -11.87 -11.37
CA SER A 136 12.75 -12.19 -10.88
C SER A 136 13.69 -10.99 -11.08
N ASN A 137 14.73 -11.10 -11.91
CA ASN A 137 15.64 -10.01 -12.24
C ASN A 137 15.40 -9.40 -13.62
N LEU A 138 14.38 -9.85 -14.34
CA LEU A 138 14.07 -9.48 -15.72
C LEU A 138 13.00 -8.39 -15.75
N LEU A 139 13.19 -7.39 -16.62
CA LEU A 139 12.20 -6.35 -16.88
C LEU A 139 11.43 -6.69 -18.15
N PHE A 140 10.11 -6.49 -18.11
CA PHE A 140 9.20 -6.70 -19.21
C PHE A 140 8.29 -5.48 -19.34
N SER A 141 7.86 -5.19 -20.56
CA SER A 141 6.74 -4.29 -20.81
C SER A 141 5.57 -5.06 -21.43
N LEU A 142 4.38 -4.86 -20.88
CA LEU A 142 3.11 -5.34 -21.43
C LEU A 142 2.42 -4.16 -22.10
N ASN A 143 2.02 -4.34 -23.35
CA ASN A 143 1.18 -3.40 -24.07
C ASN A 143 -0.08 -4.11 -24.58
N LYS A 144 -1.22 -3.50 -24.31
CA LYS A 144 -2.53 -3.95 -24.75
C LYS A 144 -3.27 -2.76 -25.32
N GLU A 145 -3.82 -2.93 -26.51
CA GLU A 145 -4.67 -1.94 -27.16
C GLU A 145 -6.12 -2.00 -26.63
N ASN A 146 -6.85 -0.89 -26.79
CA ASN A 146 -8.28 -0.82 -26.48
C ASN A 146 -9.05 -1.88 -27.29
N SER A 147 -10.04 -2.51 -26.65
CA SER A 147 -10.96 -3.49 -27.26
C SER A 147 -10.24 -4.67 -27.94
N SER A 148 -9.10 -5.09 -27.41
CA SER A 148 -8.31 -6.23 -27.89
C SER A 148 -8.03 -7.22 -26.76
N ASN A 149 -8.13 -8.52 -27.06
CA ASN A 149 -7.68 -9.60 -26.16
C ASN A 149 -6.19 -9.93 -26.33
N LYS A 150 -5.57 -9.34 -27.35
CA LYS A 150 -4.16 -9.53 -27.66
C LYS A 150 -3.30 -8.61 -26.80
N ILE A 151 -2.32 -9.21 -26.13
CA ILE A 151 -1.27 -8.50 -25.41
C ILE A 151 0.05 -8.68 -26.13
N ARG A 152 0.85 -7.61 -26.19
CA ARG A 152 2.25 -7.67 -26.60
C ARG A 152 3.13 -7.63 -25.37
N ILE A 153 4.03 -8.60 -25.26
CA ILE A 153 5.03 -8.66 -24.19
C ILE A 153 6.39 -8.50 -24.80
N ILE A 154 7.14 -7.53 -24.28
CA ILE A 154 8.45 -7.15 -24.78
C ILE A 154 9.42 -7.22 -23.60
N PRO A 155 10.45 -8.08 -23.64
CA PRO A 155 11.50 -8.06 -22.64
C PRO A 155 12.41 -6.85 -22.86
N ASP A 156 12.86 -6.23 -21.76
CA ASP A 156 13.85 -5.17 -21.84
C ASP A 156 15.23 -5.74 -22.23
N LYS A 157 15.78 -5.23 -23.33
CA LYS A 157 17.05 -5.69 -23.94
C LYS A 157 18.28 -5.04 -23.29
N SER A 158 18.10 -4.14 -22.32
CA SER A 158 19.21 -3.42 -21.70
C SER A 158 20.18 -4.32 -20.92
N ASN A 159 19.75 -5.53 -20.57
CA ASN A 159 20.54 -6.51 -19.84
C ASN A 159 20.67 -7.79 -20.69
N ASP A 160 21.91 -8.24 -20.94
CA ASP A 160 22.24 -9.50 -21.63
C ASP A 160 21.79 -10.70 -20.77
N TYR A 161 20.50 -10.99 -20.74
CA TYR A 161 19.96 -12.15 -20.02
C TYR A 161 20.09 -13.40 -20.88
N LYS A 162 20.85 -14.40 -20.39
CA LYS A 162 20.89 -15.72 -21.04
C LYS A 162 19.71 -16.57 -20.57
N LEU A 163 19.16 -17.37 -21.48
CA LEU A 163 18.10 -18.35 -21.18
C LEU A 163 18.47 -19.32 -20.04
N SER A 164 19.77 -19.57 -19.85
CA SER A 164 20.30 -20.40 -18.76
C SER A 164 20.12 -19.79 -17.37
N ASP A 165 19.91 -18.47 -17.29
CA ASP A 165 19.72 -17.72 -16.04
C ASP A 165 18.23 -17.50 -15.73
N ALA A 166 17.33 -17.89 -16.65
CA ALA A 166 15.90 -17.84 -16.43
C ALA A 166 15.51 -18.90 -15.40
N ASN A 167 14.90 -18.47 -14.30
CA ASN A 167 14.36 -19.35 -13.27
C ASN A 167 13.56 -20.50 -13.90
N LYS A 168 13.70 -21.73 -13.38
CA LYS A 168 12.91 -22.91 -13.82
C LYS A 168 11.39 -22.67 -13.85
N TYR A 169 10.94 -21.67 -13.10
CA TYR A 169 9.54 -21.28 -12.91
C TYR A 169 9.20 -19.93 -13.57
N ILE A 170 10.02 -19.44 -14.51
CA ILE A 170 9.81 -18.12 -15.13
C ILE A 170 8.47 -18.05 -15.88
N ASP A 171 8.08 -19.15 -16.52
CA ASP A 171 6.79 -19.34 -17.19
C ASP A 171 5.64 -19.09 -16.23
N LEU A 172 5.66 -19.75 -15.07
CA LEU A 172 4.68 -19.62 -14.01
C LEU A 172 4.63 -18.20 -13.45
N LEU A 173 5.79 -17.64 -13.07
CA LEU A 173 5.87 -16.31 -12.45
C LEU A 173 5.43 -15.21 -13.42
N LEU A 174 5.84 -15.30 -14.69
CA LEU A 174 5.47 -14.36 -15.73
C LEU A 174 3.96 -14.45 -16.01
N SER A 175 3.41 -15.66 -16.15
CA SER A 175 1.98 -15.87 -16.37
C SER A 175 1.13 -15.32 -15.23
N ALA A 176 1.53 -15.58 -13.98
CA ALA A 176 0.86 -15.04 -12.81
C ALA A 176 0.88 -13.52 -12.80
N LYS A 177 2.04 -12.91 -13.09
CA LYS A 177 2.18 -11.45 -13.10
C LYS A 177 1.35 -10.80 -14.21
N ILE A 178 1.31 -11.40 -15.40
CA ILE A 178 0.43 -10.95 -16.49
C ILE A 178 -1.03 -11.01 -16.02
N LEU A 179 -1.54 -12.17 -15.59
CA LEU A 179 -2.94 -12.29 -15.18
C LEU A 179 -3.29 -11.35 -14.02
N GLN A 180 -2.36 -11.10 -13.08
CA GLN A 180 -2.53 -10.11 -12.02
C GLN A 180 -2.71 -8.70 -12.62
N ILE A 181 -1.85 -8.29 -13.56
CA ILE A 181 -1.95 -7.00 -14.28
C ILE A 181 -3.31 -6.85 -14.94
N LEU A 182 -3.73 -7.85 -15.72
CA LEU A 182 -4.99 -7.79 -16.46
C LEU A 182 -6.21 -7.84 -15.53
N SER A 183 -6.10 -8.53 -14.39
CA SER A 183 -7.21 -8.70 -13.45
C SER A 183 -7.45 -7.47 -12.59
N PHE A 184 -6.38 -6.80 -12.14
CA PHE A 184 -6.47 -5.79 -11.08
C PHE A 184 -6.21 -4.35 -11.55
N SER A 185 -6.14 -4.10 -12.87
CA SER A 185 -5.99 -2.74 -13.42
C SER A 185 -7.02 -1.75 -12.87
N PRO A 186 -6.61 -0.52 -12.48
CA PRO A 186 -5.25 0.08 -12.53
C PRO A 186 -4.41 -0.11 -11.24
N VAL A 187 -4.72 -1.12 -10.43
CA VAL A 187 -4.12 -1.37 -9.11
C VAL A 187 -3.48 -2.76 -9.06
N TYR A 188 -2.61 -3.06 -10.03
CA TYR A 188 -1.92 -4.36 -10.15
C TYR A 188 -0.45 -4.34 -9.76
N ASN A 189 0.11 -3.15 -9.52
CA ASN A 189 1.48 -3.02 -9.07
C ASN A 189 1.52 -3.29 -7.56
N ASP A 190 2.40 -4.22 -7.17
CA ASP A 190 2.45 -4.85 -5.85
C ASP A 190 2.21 -3.82 -4.73
N ALA A 191 1.16 -4.03 -3.92
CA ALA A 191 0.82 -3.09 -2.87
C ALA A 191 1.89 -3.11 -1.76
N ALA A 192 2.17 -1.95 -1.16
CA ALA A 192 3.02 -1.84 0.02
C ALA A 192 2.21 -1.38 1.23
N PHE A 193 2.43 -1.99 2.39
CA PHE A 193 1.72 -1.64 3.61
C PHE A 193 2.66 -1.02 4.64
N PHE A 194 2.18 0.02 5.34
CA PHE A 194 2.87 0.69 6.43
C PHE A 194 1.96 0.68 7.66
N PRO A 195 2.10 -0.32 8.56
CA PRO A 195 1.21 -0.49 9.70
C PRO A 195 1.39 0.62 10.74
N VAL A 196 0.49 0.72 11.72
CA VAL A 196 0.61 1.71 12.81
C VAL A 196 1.87 1.46 13.65
N GLU A 197 2.19 0.19 13.93
CA GLU A 197 3.35 -0.22 14.73
C GLU A 197 4.70 -0.11 13.98
N ARG A 198 5.01 1.03 13.35
CA ARG A 198 6.24 1.19 12.52
C ARG A 198 7.52 1.22 13.34
N ASN A 199 7.42 1.71 14.58
CA ASN A 199 8.58 1.94 15.45
C ASN A 199 9.33 0.66 15.81
N SER A 200 8.64 -0.48 15.71
CA SER A 200 9.10 -1.80 16.12
C SER A 200 9.81 -2.54 14.98
N ILE A 201 9.44 -2.30 13.72
CA ILE A 201 9.86 -3.10 12.54
C ILE A 201 11.39 -3.24 12.44
N TYR A 202 12.13 -2.11 12.47
CA TYR A 202 13.59 -2.13 12.39
C TYR A 202 14.29 -2.48 13.70
N THR A 203 13.57 -2.34 14.82
CA THR A 203 14.08 -2.73 16.14
C THR A 203 14.05 -4.26 16.30
N PHE A 204 13.06 -4.93 15.69
CA PHE A 204 12.81 -6.38 15.81
C PHE A 204 13.26 -7.23 14.62
N ASN A 205 13.89 -6.65 13.58
CA ASN A 205 14.48 -7.41 12.46
C ASN A 205 15.27 -8.66 12.95
N LYS A 206 16.04 -8.52 14.03
CA LYS A 206 16.84 -9.63 14.59
C LYS A 206 16.00 -10.76 15.21
N GLU A 207 14.82 -10.50 15.76
CA GLU A 207 13.98 -11.56 16.35
C GLU A 207 13.40 -12.52 15.30
N LEU A 208 13.13 -12.03 14.09
CA LEU A 208 12.68 -12.88 13.00
C LEU A 208 13.80 -13.70 12.38
N SER A 209 15.05 -13.20 12.39
CA SER A 209 16.21 -14.00 12.00
C SER A 209 16.38 -15.25 12.90
N LEU A 210 16.00 -15.15 14.19
CA LEU A 210 15.96 -16.29 15.10
C LEU A 210 14.84 -17.29 14.73
N SER A 211 13.68 -16.79 14.30
CA SER A 211 12.58 -17.64 13.80
C SER A 211 12.91 -18.31 12.46
N ARG A 212 13.68 -17.64 11.59
CA ARG A 212 14.21 -18.21 10.34
C ARG A 212 15.24 -19.31 10.61
N ASN A 213 16.10 -19.14 11.61
CA ASN A 213 17.02 -20.20 12.05
C ASN A 213 16.25 -21.41 12.60
N ALA A 214 15.15 -21.20 13.33
CA ALA A 214 14.28 -22.28 13.79
C ALA A 214 13.58 -23.02 12.62
N LEU A 215 13.18 -22.31 11.57
CA LEU A 215 12.65 -22.91 10.33
C LEU A 215 13.73 -23.68 9.55
N ILE A 216 14.96 -23.17 9.48
CA ILE A 216 16.10 -23.87 8.85
C ILE A 216 16.42 -25.15 9.64
N ASP A 217 16.36 -25.11 10.96
CA ASP A 217 16.51 -26.30 11.81
C ASP A 217 15.39 -27.32 11.60
N GLN A 218 14.16 -26.87 11.32
CA GLN A 218 13.04 -27.75 10.93
C GLN A 218 13.23 -28.30 9.51
N MET A 219 13.70 -27.51 8.55
CA MET A 219 14.05 -27.93 7.19
C MET A 219 15.14 -29.00 7.17
N GLN A 220 16.19 -28.85 7.98
CA GLN A 220 17.23 -29.88 8.13
C GLN A 220 16.68 -31.19 8.71
N LYS A 221 15.65 -31.13 9.56
CA LYS A 221 14.97 -32.32 10.09
C LYS A 221 14.03 -32.95 9.07
N LEU A 222 13.40 -32.16 8.19
CA LEU A 222 12.47 -32.59 7.15
C LEU A 222 13.17 -33.09 5.87
N SER A 223 14.38 -32.63 5.57
CA SER A 223 15.25 -33.12 4.48
C SER A 223 15.62 -34.61 4.58
N LYS A 224 15.21 -35.30 5.65
CA LYS A 224 15.33 -36.76 5.77
C LYS A 224 14.13 -37.53 5.18
N ASN A 225 13.07 -36.85 4.76
CA ASN A 225 11.89 -37.44 4.11
C ASN A 225 11.60 -36.70 2.78
N ASP A 226 11.48 -37.45 1.68
CA ASP A 226 11.59 -36.94 0.29
C ASP A 226 10.31 -36.32 -0.33
N ASP A 227 9.19 -36.19 0.39
CA ASP A 227 7.88 -35.89 -0.22
C ASP A 227 7.25 -34.55 0.24
N ILE A 228 7.98 -33.43 0.23
CA ILE A 228 7.39 -32.11 0.54
C ILE A 228 7.67 -31.09 -0.56
N ASN A 229 6.61 -30.46 -1.07
CA ASN A 229 6.66 -29.44 -2.11
C ASN A 229 7.19 -28.11 -1.52
N PRO A 230 8.27 -27.50 -2.05
CA PRO A 230 8.86 -26.28 -1.48
C PRO A 230 7.90 -25.10 -1.35
N PHE A 231 6.84 -25.05 -2.17
CA PHE A 231 5.80 -24.03 -2.14
C PHE A 231 4.85 -24.17 -0.94
N GLU A 232 4.52 -25.40 -0.52
CA GLU A 232 3.68 -25.63 0.68
C GLU A 232 4.42 -25.21 1.97
N LEU A 233 5.75 -25.32 1.97
CA LEU A 233 6.59 -24.96 3.11
C LEU A 233 6.73 -23.43 3.29
N LEU A 234 6.59 -22.66 2.21
CA LEU A 234 6.56 -21.19 2.26
C LEU A 234 5.25 -20.66 2.86
N GLU A 235 4.14 -21.37 2.66
CA GLU A 235 2.82 -21.01 3.20
C GLU A 235 2.70 -21.30 4.71
N GLN A 236 3.52 -22.21 5.27
CA GLN A 236 3.53 -22.56 6.70
C GLN A 236 4.34 -21.61 7.60
N GLY A 237 4.69 -20.41 7.12
CA GLY A 237 5.36 -19.40 7.93
C GLY A 237 4.57 -19.07 9.22
N SER A 238 5.26 -18.70 10.29
CA SER A 238 4.64 -18.44 11.60
C SER A 238 3.45 -17.48 11.49
N LYS A 239 2.24 -17.93 11.86
CA LYS A 239 1.01 -17.12 11.93
C LYS A 239 1.00 -16.08 13.07
N ARG A 240 2.18 -15.70 13.58
CA ARG A 240 2.34 -14.90 14.79
C ARG A 240 2.09 -13.41 14.56
N TYR A 241 2.18 -12.96 13.31
CA TYR A 241 1.96 -11.59 12.90
C TYR A 241 1.03 -11.55 11.68
N PRO A 242 0.19 -10.50 11.54
CA PRO A 242 -0.52 -10.22 10.31
C PRO A 242 0.42 -10.22 9.09
N ASN A 243 -0.04 -10.70 7.94
CA ASN A 243 0.80 -10.78 6.73
C ASN A 243 1.42 -9.45 6.33
N ALA A 244 0.67 -8.34 6.41
CA ALA A 244 1.19 -7.01 6.11
C ALA A 244 2.39 -6.63 7.00
N VAL A 245 2.38 -7.03 8.28
CA VAL A 245 3.48 -6.79 9.22
C VAL A 245 4.65 -7.72 8.92
N LYS A 246 4.37 -8.98 8.60
CA LYS A 246 5.39 -9.96 8.19
C LYS A 246 6.17 -9.50 6.96
N ASP A 247 5.50 -8.96 5.96
CA ASP A 247 6.14 -8.46 4.74
C ASP A 247 7.02 -7.24 5.01
N CYS A 248 6.56 -6.31 5.87
CA CYS A 248 7.40 -5.20 6.33
C CYS A 248 8.69 -5.69 7.01
N LEU A 249 8.58 -6.72 7.86
CA LEU A 249 9.73 -7.28 8.55
C LEU A 249 10.67 -8.04 7.59
N ASN A 250 10.12 -8.69 6.57
CA ASN A 250 10.93 -9.33 5.52
C ASN A 250 11.73 -8.29 4.73
N ILE A 251 11.12 -7.16 4.35
CA ILE A 251 11.82 -6.04 3.72
C ILE A 251 12.90 -5.51 4.66
N ALA A 252 12.59 -5.35 5.95
CA ALA A 252 13.55 -4.89 6.94
C ALA A 252 14.76 -5.82 7.08
N ASN A 253 14.58 -7.12 6.89
CA ASN A 253 15.65 -8.13 6.95
C ASN A 253 16.53 -8.13 5.70
N ASP A 254 16.01 -7.72 4.54
CA ASP A 254 16.74 -7.72 3.26
C ASP A 254 17.22 -6.32 2.84
N LEU A 255 17.24 -5.36 3.78
CA LEU A 255 17.61 -3.97 3.51
C LEU A 255 18.99 -3.82 2.84
N GLU A 256 19.95 -4.68 3.17
CA GLU A 256 21.28 -4.65 2.55
C GLU A 256 21.22 -4.84 1.03
N ASN A 257 20.33 -5.72 0.54
CA ASN A 257 20.15 -5.92 -0.89
C ASN A 257 19.26 -4.83 -1.49
N VAL A 258 18.18 -4.48 -0.80
CA VAL A 258 17.24 -3.42 -1.23
C VAL A 258 17.96 -2.08 -1.45
N SER A 259 18.86 -1.70 -0.54
CA SER A 259 19.55 -0.40 -0.57
C SER A 259 20.60 -0.25 -1.67
N LYS A 260 20.93 -1.31 -2.43
CA LYS A 260 21.92 -1.27 -3.52
C LYS A 260 21.43 -0.50 -4.75
N THR A 261 20.12 -0.37 -4.92
CA THR A 261 19.49 0.26 -6.09
C THR A 261 18.87 1.60 -5.74
N LYS A 262 19.04 2.62 -6.59
CA LYS A 262 18.30 3.89 -6.47
C LYS A 262 16.96 3.75 -7.20
N GLY A 263 15.86 3.95 -6.49
CA GLY A 263 14.49 3.90 -7.01
C GLY A 263 13.99 5.26 -7.53
N ASP A 264 12.84 5.23 -8.20
CA ASP A 264 12.28 6.39 -8.90
C ASP A 264 11.88 7.55 -7.96
N TYR A 265 11.53 7.23 -6.71
CA TYR A 265 11.04 8.19 -5.71
C TYR A 265 12.12 8.67 -4.74
N PHE A 266 13.40 8.47 -5.06
CA PHE A 266 14.51 8.83 -4.18
C PHE A 266 14.55 10.31 -3.80
N GLU A 267 14.24 11.20 -4.75
CA GLU A 267 14.27 12.65 -4.49
C GLU A 267 13.12 13.05 -3.54
N ILE A 268 11.92 12.51 -3.72
CA ILE A 268 10.78 12.75 -2.81
C ILE A 268 11.08 12.15 -1.42
N ALA A 269 11.72 10.98 -1.36
CA ALA A 269 12.16 10.39 -0.09
C ALA A 269 13.20 11.27 0.62
N SER A 270 14.06 11.95 -0.13
CA SER A 270 15.05 12.90 0.41
C SER A 270 14.38 14.17 0.95
N GLU A 271 13.21 14.55 0.44
CA GLU A 271 12.39 15.62 1.04
C GLU A 271 11.85 15.23 2.41
N ILE A 272 11.45 13.97 2.63
CA ILE A 272 11.05 13.49 3.97
C ILE A 272 12.21 13.64 4.94
N GLU A 273 13.41 13.20 4.55
CA GLU A 273 14.61 13.31 5.38
C GLU A 273 14.95 14.77 5.72
N LYS A 274 14.85 15.66 4.73
CA LYS A 274 15.19 17.08 4.89
C LYS A 274 14.16 17.84 5.70
N ASN A 275 12.87 17.69 5.37
CA ASN A 275 11.79 18.56 5.86
C ASN A 275 11.07 18.00 7.09
N LEU A 276 11.11 16.67 7.30
CA LEU A 276 10.45 16.03 8.44
C LEU A 276 11.47 15.46 9.44
N LEU A 277 12.50 14.76 8.97
CA LEU A 277 13.43 14.07 9.88
C LEU A 277 14.58 14.95 10.36
N GLU A 278 14.92 16.01 9.61
CA GLU A 278 16.13 16.82 9.81
C GLU A 278 17.41 15.97 9.89
N GLY A 279 17.50 14.94 9.06
CA GLY A 279 18.62 14.01 9.03
C GLY A 279 18.41 12.87 8.05
N VAL A 280 19.47 12.10 7.82
CA VAL A 280 19.50 11.03 6.80
C VAL A 280 19.41 9.66 7.47
N VAL A 281 18.57 8.79 6.92
CA VAL A 281 18.49 7.38 7.29
C VAL A 281 19.39 6.59 6.35
N SER A 282 20.27 5.76 6.92
CA SER A 282 21.23 4.96 6.15
C SER A 282 21.46 3.59 6.79
N LEU A 283 22.06 2.67 6.05
CA LEU A 283 22.52 1.40 6.62
C LEU A 283 23.96 1.50 7.13
N SER A 284 24.22 0.79 8.22
CA SER A 284 25.58 0.48 8.66
C SER A 284 26.15 -0.70 7.87
N LYS A 285 27.47 -0.91 7.95
CA LYS A 285 28.15 -2.06 7.33
C LYS A 285 27.57 -3.41 7.75
N ASP A 286 26.98 -3.48 8.95
CA ASP A 286 26.37 -4.69 9.51
C ASP A 286 24.87 -4.81 9.18
N GLY A 287 24.38 -4.08 8.16
CA GLY A 287 22.97 -4.11 7.71
C GLY A 287 21.96 -3.42 8.64
N ASN A 288 22.39 -2.86 9.78
CA ASN A 288 21.47 -2.20 10.71
C ASN A 288 21.16 -0.77 10.27
N VAL A 289 19.90 -0.36 10.40
CA VAL A 289 19.44 1.01 10.18
C VAL A 289 20.08 1.99 11.18
N ARG A 290 20.61 3.09 10.65
CA ARG A 290 21.21 4.20 11.38
C ARG A 290 20.60 5.51 10.93
N PHE A 291 20.69 6.51 11.81
CA PHE A 291 20.24 7.86 11.53
C PHE A 291 21.37 8.85 11.78
N GLN A 292 21.57 9.79 10.86
CA GLN A 292 22.52 10.88 10.98
C GLN A 292 21.75 12.20 11.07
N PRO A 293 21.61 12.81 12.26
CA PRO A 293 20.97 14.11 12.40
C PRO A 293 21.80 15.21 11.71
N ASN A 294 21.13 16.17 11.08
CA ASN A 294 21.77 17.33 10.44
C ASN A 294 22.49 18.22 11.47
N LYS A 295 21.94 18.32 12.68
CA LYS A 295 22.48 19.13 13.79
C LYS A 295 23.73 18.52 14.44
N CYS A 296 24.18 17.34 14.01
CA CYS A 296 25.36 16.69 14.59
C CYS A 296 26.66 17.25 14.00
N LEU A 297 27.45 17.95 14.82
CA LEU A 297 28.71 18.60 14.42
C LEU A 297 29.87 17.61 14.13
N LYS A 298 29.73 16.32 14.46
CA LYS A 298 30.75 15.29 14.21
C LYS A 298 30.36 14.41 13.02
N LYS A 299 31.27 14.25 12.06
CA LYS A 299 31.11 13.41 10.84
C LYS A 299 30.70 11.94 11.07
N ASN A 300 30.79 11.43 12.31
CA ASN A 300 30.48 10.04 12.68
C ASN A 300 29.30 9.91 13.67
N GLY A 301 28.40 10.90 13.74
CA GLY A 301 27.26 10.91 14.66
C GLY A 301 26.12 9.95 14.28
N LEU A 302 26.43 8.73 13.83
CA LEU A 302 25.46 7.73 13.40
C LEU A 302 24.78 7.10 14.62
N LEU A 303 23.53 7.50 14.85
CA LEU A 303 22.71 6.98 15.93
C LEU A 303 22.09 5.63 15.52
N PRO A 304 22.12 4.60 16.38
CA PRO A 304 21.24 3.45 16.25
C PRO A 304 19.77 3.89 16.18
N ILE A 305 18.95 3.24 15.34
CA ILE A 305 17.56 3.64 15.13
C ILE A 305 16.73 3.70 16.43
N HIS A 306 16.98 2.79 17.39
CA HIS A 306 16.26 2.75 18.67
C HIS A 306 16.53 3.99 19.56
N MET A 307 17.63 4.72 19.34
CA MET A 307 17.99 5.94 20.06
C MET A 307 17.42 7.22 19.43
N THR A 308 16.72 7.12 18.30
CA THR A 308 16.21 8.28 17.55
C THR A 308 14.81 8.72 18.02
N ALA A 309 14.38 9.90 17.57
CA ALA A 309 13.03 10.40 17.80
C ALA A 309 11.96 9.50 17.16
N SER A 310 10.76 9.48 17.72
CA SER A 310 9.66 8.63 17.24
C SER A 310 9.33 8.86 15.76
N ILE A 311 9.36 10.12 15.29
CA ILE A 311 9.14 10.45 13.87
C ILE A 311 10.14 9.74 12.93
N VAL A 312 11.42 9.67 13.33
CA VAL A 312 12.46 8.98 12.57
C VAL A 312 12.15 7.50 12.50
N LYS A 313 11.81 6.88 13.64
CA LYS A 313 11.43 5.47 13.71
C LYS A 313 10.21 5.16 12.84
N THR A 314 9.21 6.05 12.85
CA THR A 314 7.94 5.87 12.13
C THR A 314 8.11 6.01 10.62
N LEU A 315 8.89 7.00 10.14
CA LEU A 315 9.02 7.29 8.71
C LEU A 315 10.22 6.61 8.04
N SER A 316 11.15 6.01 8.79
CA SER A 316 12.31 5.32 8.20
C SER A 316 11.90 4.26 7.17
N SER A 317 10.80 3.54 7.41
CA SER A 317 10.35 2.49 6.48
C SER A 317 9.83 3.07 5.19
N LEU A 318 9.03 4.13 5.29
CA LEU A 318 8.55 4.84 4.12
C LEU A 318 9.73 5.43 3.33
N VAL A 319 10.73 6.01 3.99
CA VAL A 319 11.94 6.54 3.35
C VAL A 319 12.68 5.45 2.59
N PHE A 320 12.99 4.31 3.22
CA PHE A 320 13.70 3.22 2.53
C PHE A 320 12.89 2.67 1.35
N TYR A 321 11.59 2.46 1.54
CA TYR A 321 10.73 1.97 0.47
C TYR A 321 10.71 2.94 -0.72
N LEU A 322 10.50 4.24 -0.49
CA LEU A 322 10.50 5.24 -1.56
C LEU A 322 11.87 5.37 -2.24
N LYS A 323 12.97 5.26 -1.47
CA LYS A 323 14.33 5.33 -2.02
C LYS A 323 14.70 4.17 -2.94
N HIS A 324 14.11 2.99 -2.76
CA HIS A 324 14.68 1.75 -3.29
C HIS A 324 13.68 0.78 -3.93
N LEU A 325 12.41 0.81 -3.52
CA LEU A 325 11.42 -0.22 -3.86
C LEU A 325 10.22 0.31 -4.63
N ALA A 326 9.76 1.52 -4.30
CA ALA A 326 8.54 2.09 -4.85
C ALA A 326 8.61 2.25 -6.38
N LYS A 327 7.53 1.86 -7.06
CA LYS A 327 7.37 1.99 -8.52
C LYS A 327 6.10 2.76 -8.87
N LYS A 328 6.06 3.31 -10.08
CA LYS A 328 4.85 3.94 -10.65
C LYS A 328 3.68 2.96 -10.66
N GLY A 329 2.48 3.48 -10.46
CA GLY A 329 1.23 2.74 -10.34
C GLY A 329 1.04 1.93 -9.04
N GLU A 330 2.05 1.80 -8.17
CA GLU A 330 1.93 1.01 -6.92
C GLU A 330 0.95 1.67 -5.93
N LEU A 331 0.19 0.82 -5.23
CA LEU A 331 -0.66 1.23 -4.12
C LEU A 331 0.13 1.20 -2.81
N ILE A 332 0.29 2.36 -2.20
CA ILE A 332 0.87 2.51 -0.87
C ILE A 332 -0.27 2.64 0.15
N ILE A 333 -0.32 1.70 1.07
CA ILE A 333 -1.29 1.68 2.16
C ILE A 333 -0.61 2.14 3.45
N ILE A 334 -1.08 3.22 4.04
CA ILE A 334 -0.47 3.88 5.20
C ILE A 334 -1.50 4.00 6.32
N ASP A 335 -1.32 3.23 7.40
CA ASP A 335 -2.22 3.26 8.55
C ASP A 335 -1.74 4.27 9.60
N GLU A 336 -2.57 5.27 9.91
CA GLU A 336 -2.30 6.41 10.79
C GLU A 336 -0.97 7.12 10.46
N PRO A 337 -0.84 7.73 9.26
CA PRO A 337 0.37 8.47 8.88
C PRO A 337 0.72 9.58 9.88
N GLU A 338 -0.23 10.12 10.64
CA GLU A 338 -0.07 11.19 11.62
C GLU A 338 0.57 10.74 12.95
N MET A 339 0.66 9.44 13.21
CA MET A 339 1.18 8.93 14.49
C MET A 339 2.57 9.50 14.79
N ASN A 340 2.74 10.04 15.99
CA ASN A 340 3.98 10.68 16.48
C ASN A 340 4.41 11.96 15.73
N LEU A 341 3.56 12.55 14.88
CA LEU A 341 3.85 13.80 14.18
C LEU A 341 3.16 15.00 14.83
N HIS A 342 3.89 16.10 14.93
CA HIS A 342 3.32 17.41 15.27
C HIS A 342 2.39 17.90 14.13
N PRO A 343 1.33 18.68 14.40
CA PRO A 343 0.43 19.21 13.37
C PRO A 343 1.11 19.78 12.11
N ASN A 344 2.11 20.65 12.29
CA ASN A 344 2.87 21.19 11.16
C ASN A 344 3.57 20.10 10.32
N SER A 345 4.08 19.04 10.95
CA SER A 345 4.70 17.92 10.25
C SER A 345 3.67 17.07 9.52
N GLN A 346 2.43 17.01 10.01
CA GLN A 346 1.32 16.34 9.30
C GLN A 346 0.97 17.09 8.01
N ILE A 347 0.93 18.42 8.03
CA ILE A 347 0.75 19.26 6.83
C ILE A 347 1.87 19.01 5.80
N ILE A 348 3.14 19.06 6.24
CA ILE A 348 4.29 18.78 5.37
C ILE A 348 4.23 17.36 4.80
N LEU A 349 3.82 16.37 5.61
CA LEU A 349 3.62 15.00 5.14
C LEU A 349 2.52 14.94 4.06
N THR A 350 1.40 15.65 4.23
CA THR A 350 0.34 15.73 3.22
C THR A 350 0.85 16.31 1.89
N HIS A 351 1.71 17.33 1.92
CA HIS A 351 2.35 17.86 0.69
C HIS A 351 3.20 16.80 -0.01
N ILE A 352 3.96 16.02 0.75
CA ILE A 352 4.78 14.93 0.21
C ILE A 352 3.88 13.83 -0.38
N LEU A 353 2.80 13.46 0.31
CA LEU A 353 1.82 12.49 -0.19
C LEU A 353 1.18 12.98 -1.50
N ALA A 354 0.86 14.27 -1.62
CA ALA A 354 0.37 14.85 -2.86
C ALA A 354 1.39 14.74 -4.01
N LYS A 355 2.68 15.00 -3.74
CA LYS A 355 3.76 14.79 -4.72
C LYS A 355 3.88 13.35 -5.18
N LEU A 356 3.72 12.39 -4.26
CA LEU A 356 3.75 10.97 -4.59
C LEU A 356 2.59 10.63 -5.55
N VAL A 357 1.38 11.12 -5.29
CA VAL A 357 0.22 10.91 -6.15
C VAL A 357 0.40 11.55 -7.54
N ASN A 358 0.92 12.78 -7.58
CA ASN A 358 1.23 13.47 -8.84
C ASN A 358 2.37 12.78 -9.61
N SER A 359 3.17 11.96 -8.93
CA SER A 359 4.23 11.12 -9.52
C SER A 359 3.76 9.71 -9.83
N ASP A 360 2.43 9.49 -9.92
CA ASP A 360 1.79 8.23 -10.31
C ASP A 360 1.80 7.12 -9.24
N LEU A 361 1.87 7.48 -7.96
CA LEU A 361 1.53 6.55 -6.87
C LEU A 361 0.05 6.63 -6.50
N ARG A 362 -0.45 5.53 -5.95
CA ARG A 362 -1.79 5.45 -5.38
C ARG A 362 -1.66 5.33 -3.87
N LEU A 363 -2.59 5.94 -3.15
CA LEU A 363 -2.61 5.97 -1.69
C LEU A 363 -3.90 5.34 -1.16
N LEU A 364 -3.76 4.52 -0.11
CA LEU A 364 -4.83 4.22 0.82
C LEU A 364 -4.36 4.65 2.20
N ILE A 365 -5.02 5.63 2.79
CA ILE A 365 -4.65 6.19 4.09
C ILE A 365 -5.78 5.95 5.07
N SER A 366 -5.48 5.35 6.21
CA SER A 366 -6.36 5.35 7.37
C SER A 366 -5.91 6.46 8.31
N THR A 367 -6.78 7.43 8.63
CA THR A 367 -6.38 8.60 9.43
C THR A 367 -7.55 9.13 10.26
N HIS A 368 -7.19 9.74 11.38
CA HIS A 368 -8.05 10.49 12.27
C HIS A 368 -7.63 11.97 12.35
N SER A 369 -6.62 12.37 11.58
CA SER A 369 -6.04 13.71 11.66
C SER A 369 -6.85 14.74 10.90
N ASP A 370 -7.48 15.65 11.63
CA ASP A 370 -8.08 16.86 11.09
C ASP A 370 -7.07 17.68 10.25
N TYR A 371 -5.80 17.75 10.67
CA TYR A 371 -4.76 18.49 9.94
C TYR A 371 -4.48 17.89 8.57
N ILE A 372 -4.41 16.56 8.46
CA ILE A 372 -4.20 15.88 7.16
C ILE A 372 -5.42 16.08 6.26
N LEU A 373 -6.62 15.90 6.82
CA LEU A 373 -7.88 15.94 6.08
C LEU A 373 -8.17 17.35 5.55
N ARG A 374 -8.01 18.38 6.39
CA ARG A 374 -8.13 19.79 5.96
C ARG A 374 -7.09 20.17 4.93
N GLU A 375 -5.87 19.67 5.06
CA GLU A 375 -4.84 19.97 4.08
C GLU A 375 -5.14 19.32 2.72
N PHE A 376 -5.71 18.12 2.68
CA PHE A 376 -6.25 17.58 1.42
C PHE A 376 -7.35 18.47 0.82
N ASN A 377 -8.28 18.97 1.65
CA ASN A 377 -9.31 19.91 1.18
C ASN A 377 -8.69 21.19 0.61
N ASN A 378 -7.64 21.74 1.25
CA ASN A 378 -6.90 22.91 0.74
C ASN A 378 -6.31 22.64 -0.65
N LEU A 379 -5.71 21.46 -0.87
CA LEU A 379 -5.13 21.08 -2.16
C LEU A 379 -6.19 20.90 -3.26
N ILE A 380 -7.36 20.35 -2.90
CA ILE A 380 -8.53 20.24 -3.81
C ILE A 380 -9.02 21.63 -4.22
N MET A 381 -9.22 22.53 -3.24
CA MET A 381 -9.65 23.90 -3.48
C MET A 381 -8.63 24.66 -4.33
N ALA A 382 -7.33 24.53 -4.03
CA ALA A 382 -6.26 25.14 -4.79
C ALA A 382 -6.29 24.70 -6.26
N ASN A 383 -6.53 23.41 -6.54
CA ASN A 383 -6.65 22.92 -7.90
C ASN A 383 -7.87 23.50 -8.62
N CYS A 384 -9.01 23.62 -7.93
CA CYS A 384 -10.22 24.24 -8.47
C CYS A 384 -10.02 25.72 -8.81
N ILE A 385 -9.28 26.47 -7.98
CA ILE A 385 -8.92 27.87 -8.23
C ILE A 385 -7.98 27.97 -9.43
N ASN A 386 -6.95 27.11 -9.50
CA ASN A 386 -6.00 27.06 -10.61
C ASN A 386 -6.72 26.83 -11.96
N ASN A 387 -7.65 25.88 -12.00
CA ASN A 387 -8.44 25.55 -13.19
C ASN A 387 -9.37 26.68 -13.64
N LYS A 388 -9.78 27.58 -12.73
CA LYS A 388 -10.58 28.77 -13.04
C LYS A 388 -9.72 29.95 -13.56
N ASN A 389 -8.42 29.75 -13.81
CA ASN A 389 -7.43 30.78 -14.15
C ASN A 389 -7.34 31.91 -13.10
N SER A 390 -7.79 31.65 -11.88
CA SER A 390 -7.64 32.56 -10.76
C SER A 390 -6.22 32.41 -10.21
N LYS A 391 -5.59 33.54 -9.92
CA LYS A 391 -4.20 33.58 -9.44
C LYS A 391 -4.10 33.01 -8.02
N LEU A 392 -3.38 31.88 -7.86
CA LEU A 392 -2.87 31.36 -6.58
C LEU A 392 -1.71 32.22 -6.03
N GLU A 393 -1.82 33.55 -6.10
CA GLU A 393 -0.73 34.46 -5.73
C GLU A 393 -0.43 34.45 -4.22
N THR A 394 -1.42 34.10 -3.39
CA THR A 394 -1.27 34.07 -1.92
C THR A 394 -0.68 32.77 -1.38
N HIS A 395 -0.69 31.67 -2.16
CA HIS A 395 -0.21 30.35 -1.76
C HIS A 395 0.60 29.66 -2.88
N PRO A 396 1.79 30.19 -3.22
CA PRO A 396 2.64 29.62 -4.26
C PRO A 396 3.10 28.19 -3.98
N GLU A 397 3.15 27.78 -2.71
CA GLU A 397 3.55 26.44 -2.25
C GLU A 397 2.65 25.32 -2.81
N TYR A 398 1.40 25.61 -3.18
CA TYR A 398 0.46 24.61 -3.70
C TYR A 398 0.60 24.30 -5.19
N LYS A 399 1.31 25.12 -5.96
CA LYS A 399 1.34 25.03 -7.43
C LYS A 399 1.79 23.66 -7.96
N ASP A 400 2.73 23.03 -7.26
CA ASP A 400 3.32 21.76 -7.70
C ASP A 400 2.68 20.52 -7.02
N ILE A 401 1.65 20.73 -6.18
CA ILE A 401 1.02 19.69 -5.35
C ILE A 401 -0.51 19.72 -5.40
N LEU A 402 -1.07 20.27 -6.48
CA LEU A 402 -2.51 20.29 -6.74
C LEU A 402 -3.06 18.86 -6.85
N LEU A 403 -4.28 18.64 -6.35
CA LEU A 403 -4.98 17.36 -6.41
C LEU A 403 -6.41 17.53 -6.97
N ASP A 404 -6.87 16.61 -7.81
CA ASP A 404 -8.22 16.63 -8.37
C ASP A 404 -9.21 15.92 -7.45
N LYS A 405 -10.38 16.55 -7.19
CA LYS A 405 -11.47 15.92 -6.40
C LYS A 405 -11.88 14.54 -6.94
N LYS A 406 -11.76 14.31 -8.24
CA LYS A 406 -12.08 13.02 -8.88
C LYS A 406 -11.14 11.89 -8.48
N ASP A 407 -9.93 12.22 -8.05
CA ASP A 407 -8.92 11.26 -7.61
C ASP A 407 -9.19 10.73 -6.19
N PHE A 408 -10.12 11.33 -5.44
CA PHE A 408 -10.44 10.94 -4.07
C PHE A 408 -11.60 9.95 -3.97
N GLY A 409 -11.42 8.96 -3.09
CA GLY A 409 -12.47 8.13 -2.50
C GLY A 409 -12.39 8.25 -0.99
N VAL A 410 -13.40 8.85 -0.35
CA VAL A 410 -13.41 9.09 1.10
C VAL A 410 -14.46 8.19 1.74
N TYR A 411 -14.03 7.40 2.72
CA TYR A 411 -14.82 6.34 3.33
C TYR A 411 -14.90 6.55 4.84
N TYR A 412 -16.08 6.90 5.31
CA TYR A 412 -16.37 7.19 6.70
C TYR A 412 -16.88 5.95 7.43
N PHE A 413 -16.09 5.51 8.40
CA PHE A 413 -16.38 4.38 9.28
C PHE A 413 -17.18 4.89 10.48
N SER A 414 -18.50 4.86 10.31
CA SER A 414 -19.44 5.36 11.31
C SER A 414 -19.52 4.46 12.54
N ASN A 415 -19.42 5.05 13.72
CA ASN A 415 -19.71 4.36 14.98
C ASN A 415 -21.20 4.50 15.27
N ILE A 416 -21.96 3.50 14.86
CA ILE A 416 -23.35 3.38 15.27
C ILE A 416 -23.31 2.60 16.58
N LYS A 417 -24.07 3.01 17.60
CA LYS A 417 -24.25 2.34 18.91
C LYS A 417 -24.60 0.84 18.84
N SER A 418 -24.73 0.27 17.65
CA SER A 418 -24.84 -1.15 17.33
C SER A 418 -23.47 -1.84 17.28
N LYS A 419 -23.42 -3.15 17.52
CA LYS A 419 -22.22 -4.00 17.35
C LYS A 419 -21.67 -4.08 15.91
N LYS A 420 -22.21 -3.30 14.96
CA LYS A 420 -21.94 -3.39 13.52
C LYS A 420 -21.69 -1.99 12.93
N VAL A 421 -20.64 -1.89 12.11
CA VAL A 421 -20.15 -0.68 11.43
C VAL A 421 -20.61 -0.71 9.97
N ILE A 422 -21.07 0.43 9.47
CA ILE A 422 -21.36 0.65 8.04
C ILE A 422 -20.37 1.71 7.55
N VAL A 423 -19.70 1.40 6.44
CA VAL A 423 -18.79 2.32 5.78
C VAL A 423 -19.57 3.16 4.76
N LYS A 424 -19.64 4.46 4.98
CA LYS A 424 -20.30 5.41 4.08
C LYS A 424 -19.27 6.05 3.16
N THR A 425 -19.53 6.06 1.86
CA THR A 425 -18.73 6.87 0.93
C THR A 425 -19.18 8.32 1.01
N LEU A 426 -18.25 9.24 1.27
CA LEU A 426 -18.51 10.67 1.32
C LEU A 426 -18.32 11.29 -0.06
N GLU A 427 -19.14 12.28 -0.38
CA GLU A 427 -18.99 13.06 -1.60
C GLU A 427 -17.84 14.06 -1.46
N VAL A 428 -17.05 14.23 -2.52
CA VAL A 428 -15.94 15.18 -2.58
C VAL A 428 -16.32 16.32 -3.53
N SER A 429 -16.56 17.50 -2.97
CA SER A 429 -16.97 18.71 -3.68
C SER A 429 -15.76 19.54 -4.14
N GLU A 430 -16.00 20.73 -4.71
CA GLU A 430 -14.92 21.70 -5.00
C GLU A 430 -14.29 22.30 -3.73
N GLU A 431 -15.03 22.28 -2.61
CA GLU A 431 -14.60 22.75 -1.30
C GLU A 431 -13.93 21.63 -0.47
N GLY A 432 -13.89 20.41 -1.01
CA GLY A 432 -13.41 19.21 -0.33
C GLY A 432 -14.56 18.38 0.26
N PHE A 433 -14.32 17.79 1.42
CA PHE A 433 -15.25 16.89 2.12
C PHE A 433 -15.24 17.12 3.64
N ASP A 434 -16.36 16.84 4.29
CA ASP A 434 -16.53 17.04 5.74
C ASP A 434 -16.58 15.71 6.48
N ILE A 435 -16.09 15.70 7.73
CA ILE A 435 -16.09 14.50 8.57
C ILE A 435 -16.83 14.83 9.85
N GLU A 436 -18.14 14.52 9.83
CA GLU A 436 -19.11 14.85 10.87
C GLU A 436 -18.60 14.58 12.30
N SER A 437 -17.93 13.45 12.55
CA SER A 437 -17.40 13.12 13.88
C SER A 437 -16.32 14.07 14.37
N ILE A 438 -15.44 14.53 13.47
CA ILE A 438 -14.33 15.42 13.80
C ILE A 438 -14.89 16.83 13.98
N ASP A 439 -15.71 17.30 13.03
CA ASP A 439 -16.27 18.65 13.03
C ASP A 439 -17.16 18.89 14.25
N THR A 440 -17.99 17.91 14.62
CA THR A 440 -18.82 17.97 15.84
C THR A 440 -17.94 18.03 17.10
N THR A 441 -16.83 17.29 17.13
CA THR A 441 -15.93 17.27 18.29
C THR A 441 -15.21 18.60 18.46
N ILE A 442 -14.72 19.18 17.36
CA ILE A 442 -14.04 20.49 17.37
C ILE A 442 -15.02 21.60 17.75
N SER A 443 -16.21 21.61 17.15
CA SER A 443 -17.24 22.62 17.44
C SER A 443 -17.61 22.61 18.92
N LYS A 444 -17.83 21.42 19.50
CA LYS A 444 -18.12 21.27 20.93
C LYS A 444 -16.98 21.75 21.83
N GLN A 445 -15.72 21.53 21.46
CA GLN A 445 -14.59 22.05 22.22
C GLN A 445 -14.53 23.58 22.18
N ASN A 446 -14.80 24.18 21.01
CA ASN A 446 -14.84 25.62 20.86
C ASN A 446 -15.97 26.24 21.68
N GLU A 447 -17.19 25.67 21.63
CA GLU A 447 -18.33 26.09 22.45
C GLU A 447 -17.99 26.09 23.94
N ILE A 448 -17.40 24.99 24.44
CA ILE A 448 -16.97 24.89 25.84
C ILE A 448 -15.92 25.94 26.17
N ALA A 449 -14.94 26.17 25.29
CA ALA A 449 -13.89 27.17 25.51
C ALA A 449 -14.46 28.59 25.57
N GLU A 450 -15.42 28.91 24.69
CA GLU A 450 -16.11 30.20 24.68
C GLU A 450 -16.94 30.41 25.96
N GLU A 451 -17.70 29.40 26.40
CA GLU A 451 -18.45 29.43 27.65
C GLU A 451 -17.53 29.64 28.87
N LEU A 452 -16.44 28.87 28.96
CA LEU A 452 -15.47 28.99 30.05
C LEU A 452 -14.78 30.35 30.05
N TYR A 453 -14.42 30.88 28.88
CA TYR A 453 -13.85 32.22 28.74
C TYR A 453 -14.81 33.29 29.24
N TYR A 454 -16.10 33.17 28.87
CA TYR A 454 -17.13 34.11 29.32
C TYR A 454 -17.28 34.09 30.85
N ILE A 455 -17.40 32.90 31.45
CA ILE A 455 -17.51 32.74 32.91
C ILE A 455 -16.27 33.30 33.61
N LEU A 456 -15.06 33.02 33.11
CA LEU A 456 -13.81 33.50 33.70
C LEU A 456 -13.71 35.04 33.69
N LYS A 457 -14.26 35.69 32.65
CA LYS A 457 -14.12 37.13 32.44
C LYS A 457 -15.25 37.96 33.03
N TYR A 458 -16.45 37.40 33.11
CA TYR A 458 -17.68 38.13 33.48
C TYR A 458 -18.52 37.43 34.55
N GLY A 459 -18.05 36.33 35.14
CA GLY A 459 -18.81 35.54 36.11
C GLY A 459 -18.86 36.08 37.55
N ASP A 460 -18.03 37.08 37.87
CA ASP A 460 -17.97 37.73 39.19
C ASP A 460 -18.70 39.10 39.24
N GLU A 461 -19.35 39.51 38.13
CA GLU A 461 -20.32 40.62 38.09
C GLU A 461 -21.75 40.10 38.32
#